data_AF-A0A948SDQ0-F1
#
_entry.id   AF-A0A948SDQ0-F1
#
_cell.length_a   1.000
_cell.length_b   1.000
_cell.length_c   1.000
_cell.angle_alpha   90.00
_cell.angle_beta   90.00
_cell.angle_gamma   90.00
#
_symmetry.space_group_name_H-M   'P 1'
#
loop_
_entity.id
_entity.type
_entity.pdbx_description
1 polymer ?
#
loop_
_entity_poly.entity_id
_entity_poly.type
_entity_poly.pdbx_seq_one_letter_code
_entity_poly.pdbx_strand_id
1 'polypeptide(L)' 'MDNIEQRVKKIVAEQLGVNEADVKNESSFVDDLGADSLDTVELVMALEEEFECEIPDEDAEKITTVQQAIDYVKSHQK' A
#
# COMPACT_ATOMS: atom_id res chain seq x y z
N MET A 1 -12.81 0.46 -11.08
CA MET A 1 -12.01 -0.60 -10.43
C MET A 1 -10.53 -0.42 -10.71
N ASP A 2 -10.13 -0.04 -11.92
CA ASP A 2 -8.71 0.19 -12.31
C ASP A 2 -8.02 1.34 -11.57
N ASN A 3 -8.80 2.30 -11.05
CA ASN A 3 -8.25 3.51 -10.45
C ASN A 3 -7.55 3.26 -9.10
N ILE A 4 -8.08 2.36 -8.26
CA ILE A 4 -7.51 2.10 -6.92
C ILE A 4 -6.18 1.36 -7.04
N GLU A 5 -6.12 0.30 -7.84
CA GLU A 5 -4.90 -0.48 -8.00
C GLU A 5 -3.76 0.39 -8.55
N GLN A 6 -4.03 1.20 -9.57
CA GLN A 6 -3.03 2.13 -10.12
C GLN A 6 -2.57 3.16 -9.08
N ARG A 7 -3.51 3.74 -8.32
CA ARG A 7 -3.16 4.71 -7.26
C ARG A 7 -2.34 4.08 -6.14
N VAL A 8 -2.72 2.90 -5.66
CA VAL A 8 -1.95 2.18 -4.62
C VAL A 8 -0.55 1.88 -5.14
N LYS A 9 -0.41 1.30 -6.34
CA LYS A 9 0.91 1.01 -6.92
C LYS A 9 1.77 2.24 -7.09
N LYS A 10 1.17 3.36 -7.50
CA LYS A 10 1.86 4.64 -7.63
C LYS A 10 2.38 5.14 -6.27
N ILE A 11 1.56 5.12 -5.22
CA ILE A 11 1.98 5.54 -3.88
C ILE A 11 3.12 4.64 -3.38
N VAL A 12 2.99 3.32 -3.54
CA VAL A 12 4.03 2.36 -3.14
C VAL A 12 5.35 2.66 -3.88
N ALA A 13 5.28 2.91 -5.18
CA ALA A 13 6.45 3.24 -6.00
C ALA A 13 7.12 4.55 -5.56
N GLU A 14 6.33 5.60 -5.33
CA GLU A 14 6.82 6.91 -4.89
C GLU A 14 7.42 6.85 -3.48
N GLN A 15 6.76 6.16 -2.55
CA GLN A 15 7.18 6.05 -1.16
C GLN A 15 8.46 5.22 -1.00
N LEU A 16 8.55 4.09 -1.70
CA LEU A 16 9.70 3.17 -1.60
C LEU A 16 10.81 3.50 -2.61
N GLY A 17 10.61 4.51 -3.47
CA GLY A 17 11.59 4.89 -4.50
C GLY A 17 11.84 3.80 -5.54
N VAL A 18 10.85 2.95 -5.80
CA VAL A 18 10.91 1.86 -6.79
C VAL A 18 10.13 2.22 -8.06
N ASN A 19 10.34 1.47 -9.14
CA ASN A 19 9.57 1.69 -10.36
C ASN A 19 8.17 1.08 -10.22
N GLU A 20 7.11 1.82 -10.59
CA GLU A 20 5.73 1.33 -10.57
C GLU A 20 5.56 0.02 -11.36
N ALA A 21 6.33 -0.17 -12.44
CA ALA A 21 6.32 -1.39 -13.24
C ALA A 21 6.84 -2.63 -12.47
N ASP A 22 7.65 -2.43 -11.43
CA ASP A 22 8.20 -3.50 -10.59
C ASP A 22 7.27 -3.83 -9.41
N VAL A 23 6.27 -2.97 -9.12
CA VAL A 23 5.28 -3.19 -8.07
C VAL A 23 4.18 -4.14 -8.55
N LYS A 24 4.29 -5.41 -8.15
CA LYS A 24 3.28 -6.44 -8.44
C LYS A 24 2.30 -6.57 -7.29
N ASN A 25 1.10 -7.05 -7.58
CA ASN A 25 0.08 -7.26 -6.55
C ASN A 25 0.54 -8.27 -5.49
N GLU A 26 1.32 -9.27 -5.90
CA GLU A 26 1.91 -10.29 -5.04
C GLU A 26 3.17 -9.82 -4.29
N SER A 27 3.70 -8.64 -4.60
CA SER A 27 4.92 -8.13 -3.94
C SER A 27 4.68 -7.89 -2.46
N SER A 28 5.57 -8.45 -1.63
CA SER A 28 5.72 -8.12 -0.21
C SER A 28 6.38 -6.75 -0.07
N PHE A 29 5.81 -5.87 0.76
CA PHE A 29 6.40 -4.55 1.01
C PHE A 29 7.82 -4.67 1.56
N VAL A 30 8.03 -5.60 2.49
CA VAL A 30 9.33 -5.80 3.14
C VAL A 30 10.25 -6.71 2.30
N ASP A 31 9.76 -7.89 1.89
CA ASP A 31 10.65 -8.91 1.31
C ASP A 31 11.01 -8.62 -0.15
N ASP A 32 10.07 -8.07 -0.94
CA ASP A 32 10.26 -7.84 -2.37
C ASP A 32 10.60 -6.38 -2.70
N LEU A 33 9.98 -5.43 -1.99
CA LEU A 33 10.15 -4.00 -2.23
C LEU A 33 11.14 -3.34 -1.28
N GLY A 34 11.60 -4.06 -0.24
CA GLY A 34 12.65 -3.59 0.66
C GLY A 34 12.23 -2.50 1.63
N ALA A 35 10.93 -2.34 1.88
CA ALA A 35 10.42 -1.41 2.88
C ALA A 35 10.90 -1.80 4.28
N ASP A 36 11.39 -0.82 5.04
CA ASP A 36 11.64 -1.00 6.46
C ASP A 36 10.38 -0.72 7.31
N SER A 37 10.50 -0.85 8.63
CA SER A 37 9.37 -0.62 9.54
C SER A 37 8.84 0.82 9.51
N LEU A 38 9.69 1.80 9.21
CA LEU A 38 9.27 3.20 9.09
C LEU A 38 8.57 3.42 7.75
N ASP A 39 9.13 2.88 6.66
CA ASP A 39 8.52 2.93 5.33
C ASP A 39 7.10 2.35 5.33
N THR A 40 6.87 1.24 6.04
CA THR A 40 5.53 0.65 6.14
C THR A 40 4.53 1.56 6.87
N VAL A 41 4.97 2.30 7.88
CA VAL A 41 4.11 3.24 8.61
C VAL A 41 3.78 4.45 7.72
N GLU A 42 4.78 5.03 7.07
CA GLU A 42 4.58 6.15 6.15
C GLU A 42 3.70 5.76 4.95
N LEU A 43 3.86 4.53 4.43
CA LEU A 43 3.02 4.01 3.36
C LEU A 43 1.55 3.90 3.77
N VAL A 44 1.28 3.38 4.97
CA VAL A 44 -0.08 3.27 5.50
C VAL A 44 -0.70 4.66 5.66
N MET A 45 0.03 5.62 6.23
CA MET A 45 -0.43 6.99 6.36
C MET A 45 -0.73 7.65 5.01
N ALA A 46 0.11 7.40 3.99
CA ALA A 46 -0.11 7.91 2.64
C ALA A 46 -1.36 7.30 1.97
N LEU A 47 -1.63 6.02 2.23
CA LEU A 47 -2.86 5.36 1.78
C LEU A 47 -4.10 5.92 2.47
N GLU A 48 -4.04 6.17 3.78
CA GLU A 48 -5.12 6.81 4.55
C GLU A 48 -5.45 8.19 4.01
N GLU A 49 -4.44 9.03 3.77
CA GLU A 49 -4.63 10.38 3.24
C GLU A 49 -5.19 10.38 1.81
N GLU A 50 -4.64 9.55 0.91
CA GLU A 50 -5.05 9.50 -0.50
C GLU A 50 -6.48 8.97 -0.68
N PHE A 51 -6.91 8.04 0.17
CA PHE A 51 -8.21 7.38 0.05
C PHE A 51 -9.24 7.83 1.10
N GLU A 52 -8.90 8.81 1.93
CA GLU A 52 -9.73 9.30 3.04
C GLU A 52 -10.26 8.14 3.91
N CYS A 53 -9.41 7.15 4.17
CA CYS A 53 -9.73 5.97 4.98
C CYS A 53 -8.92 5.94 6.29
N GLU A 54 -9.31 5.07 7.19
CA GLU A 54 -8.63 4.86 8.48
C GLU A 54 -8.24 3.38 8.54
N ILE A 55 -6.95 3.11 8.70
CA ILE A 55 -6.34 1.78 8.76
C ILE A 55 -5.82 1.60 10.18
N PRO A 56 -6.55 0.88 11.06
CA PRO A 56 -6.08 0.61 12.41
C PRO A 56 -4.74 -0.11 12.40
N ASP A 57 -3.89 0.18 13.38
CA ASP A 57 -2.56 -0.46 13.52
C ASP A 57 -2.63 -2.00 13.41
N GLU A 58 -3.63 -2.64 14.02
CA GLU A 58 -3.82 -4.09 13.98
C GLU A 58 -4.07 -4.65 12.57
N ASP A 59 -4.65 -3.85 11.68
CA ASP A 59 -4.91 -4.23 10.29
C ASP A 59 -3.75 -3.81 9.39
N ALA A 60 -3.11 -2.68 9.66
CA ALA A 60 -1.85 -2.30 9.02
C ALA A 60 -0.78 -3.39 9.18
N GLU A 61 -0.63 -3.98 10.38
CA GLU A 61 0.29 -5.09 10.63
C GLU A 61 -0.01 -6.35 9.79
N LYS A 62 -1.25 -6.53 9.33
CA LYS A 62 -1.66 -7.67 8.49
C LYS A 62 -1.51 -7.39 7.00
N ILE A 63 -1.36 -6.13 6.61
CA ILE A 63 -1.20 -5.70 5.22
C ILE A 63 0.29 -5.78 4.87
N THR A 64 0.71 -6.96 4.41
CA THR A 64 2.12 -7.22 4.06
C THR A 64 2.39 -7.17 2.56
N THR A 65 1.34 -7.22 1.74
CA THR A 65 1.42 -7.23 0.27
C THR A 65 0.61 -6.12 -0.39
N VAL A 66 1.00 -5.76 -1.61
CA VAL A 66 0.30 -4.75 -2.43
C VAL A 66 -1.17 -5.12 -2.64
N GLN A 67 -1.48 -6.39 -2.93
CA GLN A 67 -2.86 -6.85 -3.12
C GLN A 67 -3.70 -6.64 -1.86
N GLN A 68 -3.16 -6.92 -0.67
CA GLN A 68 -3.89 -6.72 0.58
C GLN A 68 -4.19 -5.24 0.82
N ALA A 69 -3.25 -4.33 0.54
CA ALA A 69 -3.49 -2.90 0.62
C ALA A 69 -4.62 -2.47 -0.34
N ILE A 70 -4.57 -2.96 -1.59
CA ILE A 70 -5.61 -2.70 -2.59
C ILE A 70 -6.98 -3.20 -2.11
N ASP A 71 -7.04 -4.41 -1.57
CA ASP A 71 -8.29 -5.03 -1.12
C ASP A 71 -8.85 -4.34 0.13
N TYR A 72 -7.96 -3.93 1.04
CA TYR A 72 -8.35 -3.15 2.22
C TYR A 72 -8.95 -1.81 1.81
N VAL A 73 -8.25 -1.04 0.95
CA VAL A 73 -8.75 0.24 0.45
C VAL A 73 -10.06 0.04 -0.31
N LYS A 74 -10.18 -0.97 -1.17
CA LYS A 74 -11.44 -1.29 -1.89
C LYS A 74 -12.62 -1.58 -0.97
N SER A 75 -12.38 -2.22 0.17
CA SER A 75 -13.45 -2.59 1.11
C SER A 75 -13.85 -1.45 2.05
N HIS A 76 -12.99 -0.44 2.20
CA HIS A 76 -13.19 0.69 3.12
C HIS A 76 -13.38 2.04 2.40
N GLN A 77 -13.28 2.08 1.08
CA GLN A 77 -13.62 3.25 0.27
C GLN A 77 -15.14 3.46 0.25
N LYS A 78 -15.58 4.67 0.66
CA LYS A 78 -16.98 5.10 0.56
C LYS A 78 -17.38 5.53 -0.85
#